data_AF-A0A3A6T882-F1
#
_entry.id   AF-A0A3A6T882-F1
#
_cell.length_a   1.000
_cell.length_b   1.000
_cell.length_c   1.000
_cell.angle_alpha   90.00
_cell.angle_beta   90.00
_cell.angle_gamma   90.00
#
_symmetry.space_group_name_H-M   'P 1'
#
loop_
_entity.id
_entity.type
_entity.pdbx_description
1 polymer ?
#
loop_
_entity_poly.entity_id
_entity_poly.type
_entity_poly.pdbx_seq_one_letter_code
_entity_poly.pdbx_strand_id
1 'polypeptide(L)'
;MIIKKVLSSAALASLALISQASFATTQTSQQVSNVQSTMLQTGKGYEVKEFTMNQGFQGDQQSTTLYFIYSAQGAKNAAAEAGLPLNERDDVIQDFANGGLGGCNAASDHCFTTGDDDSYQIIIIDKDLAQQDNFKSTADMNSYLAQRGLLKARQQEIKALQSQGIKVDSNNLQTISCSSTNHGKKSFHKTLNFPFSKTDSTGGNNASLSYSVDANAQVDGSAAVNYLYKSKFCVPYKVQISQIDAEAKFALTGNISLQGVAKGELSPSSWNLYNGNISSGWFSVGPIPIQYDINLPVTAGISKVAFEARGDISLKKDLNITGNYKYACYQSKCSKVSSNFSDNGAFDKDNLSYPVLATAKVVPFVKLSVRGSLYNDLIWARAGTQEDVSIGLNGYAGNQCGNGNGIGNDDYVTSAIANVKLQARAFAEGRFFHDQNWNLLDKNLKFLDLLNPSTALSPIVRANVQGQNVNLNVSIRSCMRDLDSSFQNFSVQWGDGASDNISNLSGARNIHHSFSSPGTYNITVTHDNGAQTQSAVSIGTI
;
A
#
# COMPACT_ATOMS: atom_id res chain seq x y z
N MET A 1 43.53 -10.06 -53.95
CA MET A 1 42.72 -11.30 -53.98
C MET A 1 42.98 -12.04 -52.65
N ILE A 2 42.09 -12.24 -51.67
CA ILE A 2 40.75 -11.76 -51.26
C ILE A 2 40.24 -12.87 -50.30
N ILE A 3 40.03 -12.58 -49.00
CA ILE A 3 39.03 -13.20 -48.06
C ILE A 3 39.18 -14.73 -47.79
N LYS A 4 39.09 -15.36 -46.59
CA LYS A 4 38.78 -15.10 -45.14
C LYS A 4 39.85 -15.86 -44.31
N LYS A 5 40.19 -15.64 -43.03
CA LYS A 5 39.70 -14.88 -41.85
C LYS A 5 38.65 -15.56 -40.92
N VAL A 6 39.04 -15.73 -39.65
CA VAL A 6 38.29 -16.00 -38.38
C VAL A 6 37.85 -17.44 -38.05
N LEU A 7 38.51 -18.05 -37.06
CA LEU A 7 37.88 -18.43 -35.78
C LEU A 7 38.94 -18.62 -34.69
N SER A 8 38.76 -17.90 -33.58
CA SER A 8 39.65 -17.82 -32.43
C SER A 8 38.83 -17.98 -31.14
N SER A 9 39.42 -18.60 -30.12
CA SER A 9 39.17 -18.32 -28.69
C SER A 9 37.70 -18.31 -28.21
N ALA A 10 37.05 -19.48 -28.05
CA ALA A 10 35.93 -19.67 -27.11
C ALA A 10 35.58 -21.16 -26.90
N ALA A 11 35.89 -21.73 -25.72
CA ALA A 11 35.30 -22.98 -25.19
C ALA A 11 35.74 -23.30 -23.74
N LEU A 12 35.58 -22.36 -22.80
CA LEU A 12 35.83 -22.61 -21.36
C LEU A 12 34.78 -21.97 -20.43
N ALA A 13 33.61 -21.60 -21.00
CA ALA A 13 32.49 -20.99 -20.29
C ALA A 13 31.19 -21.70 -20.71
N SER A 14 30.96 -22.91 -20.18
CA SER A 14 29.74 -23.68 -20.43
C SER A 14 29.55 -24.78 -19.36
N LEU A 15 29.41 -24.36 -18.11
CA LEU A 15 29.04 -25.21 -16.96
C LEU A 15 27.97 -24.52 -16.08
N ALA A 16 27.03 -23.85 -16.76
CA ALA A 16 25.78 -23.35 -16.22
C ALA A 16 24.71 -23.56 -17.30
N LEU A 17 23.74 -24.44 -17.02
CA LEU A 17 22.48 -24.76 -17.74
C LEU A 17 22.17 -26.28 -17.65
N ILE A 18 22.04 -26.79 -16.43
CA ILE A 18 21.35 -28.06 -16.18
C ILE A 18 20.16 -27.75 -15.27
N SER A 19 18.98 -27.71 -15.90
CA SER A 19 17.64 -27.72 -15.31
C SER A 19 17.44 -26.97 -13.98
N GLN A 20 16.71 -25.86 -14.06
CA GLN A 20 15.70 -25.57 -13.05
C GLN A 20 14.77 -26.79 -12.95
N ALA A 21 15.02 -27.67 -11.99
CA ALA A 21 14.08 -28.70 -11.59
C ALA A 21 12.94 -28.01 -10.83
N SER A 22 12.10 -27.29 -11.58
CA SER A 22 10.78 -26.87 -11.13
C SER A 22 10.05 -28.12 -10.68
N PHE A 23 9.91 -28.30 -9.36
CA PHE A 23 9.06 -29.32 -8.76
C PHE A 23 7.59 -28.96 -9.07
N ALA A 24 7.20 -29.19 -10.32
CA ALA A 24 5.86 -29.05 -10.83
C ALA A 24 5.05 -30.29 -10.44
N THR A 25 4.79 -30.44 -9.14
CA THR A 25 3.71 -31.30 -8.68
C THR A 25 2.39 -30.64 -9.04
N THR A 26 1.87 -30.99 -10.22
CA THR A 26 0.45 -30.83 -10.53
C THR A 26 -0.35 -31.77 -9.63
N GLN A 27 -0.71 -31.31 -8.44
CA GLN A 27 -1.80 -31.86 -7.66
C GLN A 27 -2.93 -30.84 -7.56
N THR A 28 -4.12 -31.35 -7.79
CA THR A 28 -5.38 -30.62 -7.85
C THR A 28 -5.76 -30.02 -6.50
N SER A 29 -6.60 -28.99 -6.54
CA SER A 29 -7.04 -28.25 -5.35
C SER A 29 -7.64 -29.14 -4.27
N GLN A 30 -7.05 -29.13 -3.08
CA GLN A 30 -7.75 -29.38 -1.82
C GLN A 30 -7.43 -28.27 -0.82
N GLN A 31 -8.43 -27.88 -0.04
CA GLN A 31 -8.39 -26.74 0.86
C GLN A 31 -7.85 -27.09 2.26
N VAL A 32 -7.27 -26.08 2.92
CA VAL A 32 -7.05 -25.95 4.38
C VAL A 32 -6.03 -26.91 5.04
N SER A 33 -4.87 -26.32 5.39
CA SER A 33 -3.97 -26.67 6.51
C SER A 33 -3.72 -28.15 6.85
N ASN A 34 -3.01 -28.86 5.97
CA ASN A 34 -2.42 -30.17 6.29
C ASN A 34 -1.10 -30.09 7.10
N VAL A 35 -0.76 -28.95 7.70
CA VAL A 35 0.47 -28.76 8.49
C VAL A 35 0.13 -28.20 9.85
N GLN A 36 0.40 -29.00 10.89
CA GLN A 36 0.31 -28.61 12.29
C GLN A 36 1.71 -28.36 12.84
N SER A 37 1.87 -27.34 13.68
CA SER A 37 3.13 -27.06 14.36
C SER A 37 2.98 -27.14 15.88
N THR A 38 3.82 -27.94 16.54
CA THR A 38 3.87 -28.08 17.99
C THR A 38 5.17 -27.46 18.51
N MET A 39 5.08 -26.55 19.47
CA MET A 39 6.27 -26.01 20.13
C MET A 39 6.83 -27.04 21.11
N LEU A 40 8.02 -27.57 20.81
CA LEU A 40 8.70 -28.55 21.66
C LEU A 40 9.53 -27.86 22.76
N GLN A 41 10.16 -26.73 22.43
CA GLN A 41 11.01 -25.97 23.33
C GLN A 41 11.07 -24.50 22.89
N THR A 42 11.28 -23.59 23.83
CA THR A 42 11.55 -22.18 23.56
C THR A 42 12.56 -21.65 24.58
N GLY A 43 13.35 -20.67 24.15
CA GLY A 43 14.32 -19.99 24.99
C GLY A 43 14.61 -18.58 24.45
N LYS A 44 15.49 -17.82 25.10
CA LYS A 44 15.76 -16.44 24.70
C LYS A 44 16.36 -16.40 23.29
N GLY A 45 15.58 -15.94 22.31
CA GLY A 45 16.01 -15.79 20.92
C GLY A 45 15.98 -17.08 20.08
N TYR A 46 15.35 -18.17 20.55
CA TYR A 46 15.15 -19.36 19.73
C TYR A 46 13.88 -20.14 20.10
N GLU A 47 13.35 -20.91 19.14
CA GLU A 47 12.29 -21.89 19.34
C GLU A 47 12.65 -23.22 18.66
N VAL A 48 12.13 -24.33 19.17
CA VAL A 48 12.16 -25.65 18.53
C VAL A 48 10.72 -26.08 18.30
N LYS A 49 10.38 -26.41 17.07
CA LYS A 49 9.03 -26.79 16.67
C LYS A 49 9.05 -28.08 15.86
N GLU A 50 8.13 -28.98 16.17
CA GLU A 50 7.77 -30.08 15.27
C GLU A 50 6.71 -29.60 14.29
N PHE A 51 6.88 -29.89 13.01
CA PHE A 51 5.91 -29.66 11.95
C PHE A 51 5.45 -31.02 11.41
N THR A 52 4.18 -31.35 11.64
CA THR A 52 3.55 -32.57 11.15
C THR A 52 2.69 -32.25 9.92
N MET A 53 3.09 -32.84 8.79
CA MET A 53 2.44 -32.76 7.48
C MET A 53 1.57 -34.00 7.29
N ASN A 54 0.24 -33.86 7.18
CA ASN A 54 -0.68 -34.99 6.97
C ASN A 54 -0.50 -35.67 5.59
N GLN A 55 0.08 -34.95 4.62
CA GLN A 55 0.49 -35.46 3.31
C GLN A 55 1.82 -34.82 2.95
N GLY A 56 2.93 -35.53 3.17
CA GLY A 56 4.26 -35.13 2.72
C GLY A 56 4.48 -35.39 1.23
N PHE A 57 5.73 -35.29 0.76
CA PHE A 57 6.11 -35.41 -0.66
C PHE A 57 5.65 -36.68 -1.39
N GLN A 58 5.25 -37.74 -0.68
CA GLN A 58 4.77 -39.00 -1.26
C GLN A 58 3.34 -39.38 -0.82
N GLY A 59 2.63 -38.48 -0.13
CA GLY A 59 1.26 -38.71 0.36
C GLY A 59 1.17 -39.26 1.79
N ASP A 60 2.25 -39.82 2.32
CA ASP A 60 2.34 -40.28 3.72
C ASP A 60 2.40 -39.11 4.71
N GLN A 61 1.95 -39.32 5.96
CA GLN A 61 2.19 -38.36 7.04
C GLN A 61 3.71 -38.26 7.32
N GLN A 62 4.22 -37.04 7.48
CA GLN A 62 5.65 -36.76 7.68
C GLN A 62 5.83 -35.69 8.76
N SER A 63 6.75 -35.90 9.70
CA SER A 63 7.08 -34.91 10.73
C SER A 63 8.54 -34.48 10.60
N THR A 64 8.82 -33.20 10.78
CA THR A 64 10.18 -32.65 10.89
C THR A 64 10.31 -31.77 12.13
N THR A 65 11.45 -31.84 12.80
CA THR A 65 11.77 -30.91 13.89
C THR A 65 12.69 -29.81 13.36
N LEU A 66 12.31 -28.56 13.61
CA LEU A 66 13.00 -27.37 13.12
C LEU A 66 13.48 -26.51 14.28
N TYR A 67 14.71 -26.01 14.20
CA TYR A 67 15.15 -24.84 14.96
C TYR A 67 14.69 -23.56 14.26
N PHE A 68 14.14 -22.62 15.02
CA PHE A 68 13.92 -21.23 14.62
C PHE A 68 14.85 -20.37 15.44
N ILE A 69 15.86 -19.78 14.82
CA ILE A 69 16.84 -18.92 15.50
C ILE A 69 16.56 -17.47 15.12
N TYR A 70 16.41 -16.60 16.13
CA TYR A 70 16.04 -15.18 15.98
C TYR A 70 17.20 -14.21 16.24
N SER A 71 18.37 -14.71 16.67
CA SER A 71 19.58 -13.90 16.89
C SER A 71 20.82 -14.77 17.11
N ALA A 72 22.01 -14.16 17.01
CA ALA A 72 23.28 -14.79 17.40
C ALA A 72 23.31 -15.26 18.87
N GLN A 73 22.62 -14.56 19.79
CA GLN A 73 22.47 -15.05 21.17
C GLN A 73 21.49 -16.23 21.26
N GLY A 74 20.44 -16.21 20.44
CA GLY A 74 19.54 -17.35 20.24
C GLY A 74 20.26 -18.62 19.81
N ALA A 75 21.22 -18.51 18.88
CA ALA A 75 22.06 -19.65 18.46
C ALA A 75 22.86 -20.23 19.63
N LYS A 76 23.48 -19.38 20.46
CA LYS A 76 24.22 -19.81 21.65
C LYS A 76 23.33 -20.54 22.67
N ASN A 77 22.14 -19.99 22.91
CA ASN A 77 21.17 -20.58 23.83
C ASN A 77 20.63 -21.91 23.28
N ALA A 78 20.28 -21.98 21.98
CA ALA A 78 19.86 -23.23 21.32
C ALA A 78 20.94 -24.33 21.37
N ALA A 79 22.23 -23.96 21.31
CA ALA A 79 23.32 -24.91 21.45
C ALA A 79 23.48 -25.42 22.89
N ALA A 80 23.31 -24.55 23.89
CA ALA A 80 23.40 -24.92 25.30
C ALA A 80 22.17 -25.70 25.82
N GLU A 81 20.98 -25.35 25.33
CA GLU A 81 19.70 -25.76 25.93
C GLU A 81 18.90 -26.74 25.04
N ALA A 82 19.08 -26.73 23.72
CA ALA A 82 18.23 -27.46 22.76
C ALA A 82 18.97 -28.43 21.82
N GLY A 83 20.31 -28.51 21.92
CA GLY A 83 21.14 -29.45 21.15
C GLY A 83 21.44 -29.02 19.72
N LEU A 84 21.51 -27.71 19.44
CA LEU A 84 22.09 -27.19 18.19
C LEU A 84 23.62 -27.47 18.19
N PRO A 85 24.17 -28.14 17.16
CA PRO A 85 25.61 -28.41 17.09
C PRO A 85 26.48 -27.15 17.10
N LEU A 86 27.69 -27.25 17.66
CA LEU A 86 28.57 -26.09 17.87
C LEU A 86 29.06 -25.44 16.56
N ASN A 87 29.29 -26.24 15.52
CA ASN A 87 29.61 -25.77 14.18
C ASN A 87 28.42 -25.05 13.52
N GLU A 88 27.21 -25.59 13.65
CA GLU A 88 25.98 -24.94 13.17
C GLU A 88 25.69 -23.65 13.93
N ARG A 89 25.93 -23.62 15.25
CA ARG A 89 25.88 -22.39 16.07
C ARG A 89 26.80 -21.31 15.52
N ASP A 90 28.05 -21.66 15.23
CA ASP A 90 29.07 -20.69 14.81
C ASP A 90 28.81 -20.17 13.38
N ASP A 91 28.36 -21.03 12.46
CA ASP A 91 27.90 -20.60 11.12
C ASP A 91 26.68 -19.67 11.22
N VAL A 92 25.71 -19.97 12.09
CA VAL A 92 24.53 -19.10 12.31
C VAL A 92 24.90 -17.77 12.96
N ILE A 93 25.85 -17.73 13.89
CA ILE A 93 26.38 -16.47 14.45
C ILE A 93 27.03 -15.63 13.35
N GLN A 94 27.79 -16.26 12.44
CA GLN A 94 28.40 -15.58 11.31
C GLN A 94 27.37 -15.08 10.30
N ASP A 95 26.32 -15.86 10.01
CA ASP A 95 25.20 -15.43 9.15
C ASP A 95 24.51 -14.18 9.74
N PHE A 96 24.22 -14.15 11.04
CA PHE A 96 23.68 -12.93 11.67
C PHE A 96 24.63 -11.73 11.62
N ALA A 97 25.94 -11.96 11.72
CA ALA A 97 26.95 -10.90 11.56
C ALA A 97 27.05 -10.38 10.11
N ASN A 98 26.66 -11.21 9.14
CA ASN A 98 26.64 -10.93 7.71
C ASN A 98 25.25 -10.49 7.19
N GLY A 99 24.32 -10.06 8.05
CA GLY A 99 22.95 -9.68 7.64
C GLY A 99 22.00 -10.83 7.27
N GLY A 100 22.55 -11.98 6.87
CA GLY A 100 21.81 -13.20 6.57
C GLY A 100 22.69 -14.37 6.14
N LEU A 101 22.08 -15.39 5.54
CA LEU A 101 22.77 -16.58 5.01
C LEU A 101 23.83 -16.15 3.98
N GLY A 102 25.10 -16.21 4.38
CA GLY A 102 26.19 -15.62 3.61
C GLY A 102 26.43 -16.29 2.25
N GLY A 103 26.88 -15.48 1.29
CA GLY A 103 27.60 -15.97 0.11
C GLY A 103 26.76 -16.37 -1.10
N CYS A 104 26.05 -15.41 -1.73
CA CYS A 104 25.66 -15.53 -3.13
C CYS A 104 26.68 -14.74 -3.99
N ASN A 105 27.72 -15.41 -4.47
CA ASN A 105 28.73 -14.76 -5.33
C ASN A 105 28.09 -14.31 -6.66
N ALA A 106 28.13 -13.01 -6.95
CA ALA A 106 27.47 -12.37 -8.10
C ALA A 106 27.99 -12.79 -9.50
N ALA A 107 28.81 -13.84 -9.58
CA ALA A 107 29.33 -14.40 -10.83
C ALA A 107 28.42 -15.48 -11.46
N SER A 108 27.24 -15.74 -10.88
CA SER A 108 26.21 -16.64 -11.43
C SER A 108 24.86 -15.93 -11.59
N ASP A 109 24.17 -16.20 -12.70
CA ASP A 109 22.88 -15.59 -13.10
C ASP A 109 21.68 -15.94 -12.19
N HIS A 110 21.94 -16.42 -10.97
CA HIS A 110 20.96 -16.92 -10.01
C HIS A 110 21.03 -16.21 -8.64
N CYS A 111 21.95 -15.24 -8.49
CA CYS A 111 22.05 -14.37 -7.33
C CYS A 111 21.48 -12.98 -7.65
N PHE A 112 20.59 -12.47 -6.79
CA PHE A 112 20.24 -11.04 -6.83
C PHE A 112 21.37 -10.22 -6.19
N THR A 113 21.82 -9.17 -6.88
CA THR A 113 22.65 -8.10 -6.30
C THR A 113 21.78 -7.08 -5.55
N THR A 114 21.11 -7.52 -4.48
CA THR A 114 20.44 -6.58 -3.56
C THR A 114 21.48 -5.91 -2.67
N GLY A 115 21.75 -4.63 -2.91
CA GLY A 115 22.61 -3.79 -2.06
C GLY A 115 21.97 -3.39 -0.72
N ASP A 116 21.11 -4.24 -0.16
CA ASP A 116 20.36 -4.07 1.08
C ASP A 116 20.29 -5.42 1.79
N ASP A 117 21.05 -5.56 2.88
CA ASP A 117 21.20 -6.81 3.65
C ASP A 117 20.07 -6.96 4.71
N ASP A 118 18.83 -6.71 4.28
CA ASP A 118 17.65 -6.54 5.14
C ASP A 118 16.71 -7.77 5.13
N SER A 119 17.31 -8.96 5.01
CA SER A 119 16.58 -10.23 5.10
C SER A 119 15.97 -10.41 6.49
N TYR A 120 14.83 -11.11 6.60
CA TYR A 120 14.24 -11.42 7.90
C TYR A 120 15.21 -12.27 8.72
N GLN A 121 15.60 -11.78 9.89
CA GLN A 121 16.56 -12.34 10.84
C GLN A 121 15.96 -13.54 11.61
N ILE A 122 15.41 -14.48 10.84
CA ILE A 122 14.84 -15.74 11.29
C ILE A 122 15.48 -16.84 10.43
N ILE A 123 16.42 -17.56 11.01
CA ILE A 123 17.09 -18.69 10.35
C ILE A 123 16.41 -19.99 10.82
N ILE A 124 15.91 -20.76 9.86
CA ILE A 124 15.12 -21.98 10.09
C ILE A 124 15.95 -23.17 9.66
N ILE A 125 16.16 -24.13 10.55
CA ILE A 125 17.13 -25.24 10.34
C ILE A 125 16.48 -26.59 10.64
N ASP A 126 16.59 -27.54 9.72
CA ASP A 126 16.23 -28.95 9.96
C ASP A 126 17.14 -29.55 11.03
N LYS A 127 16.56 -29.98 12.16
CA LYS A 127 17.31 -30.45 13.33
C LYS A 127 18.11 -31.71 13.05
N ASP A 128 17.55 -32.63 12.27
CA ASP A 128 18.15 -33.94 12.05
C ASP A 128 19.37 -33.82 11.13
N LEU A 129 19.29 -33.00 10.07
CA LEU A 129 20.43 -32.76 9.17
C LEU A 129 21.47 -31.79 9.75
N ALA A 130 21.08 -30.84 10.60
CA ALA A 130 22.03 -30.03 11.37
C ALA A 130 22.99 -30.93 12.17
N GLN A 131 22.47 -32.00 12.79
CA GLN A 131 23.22 -32.97 13.57
C GLN A 131 24.07 -33.96 12.74
N GLN A 132 23.97 -33.97 11.41
CA GLN A 132 24.84 -34.78 10.54
C GLN A 132 26.01 -33.95 9.99
N ASP A 133 27.22 -34.17 10.52
CA ASP A 133 28.45 -33.65 9.91
C ASP A 133 28.81 -34.41 8.63
N ASN A 134 28.64 -35.74 8.65
CA ASN A 134 28.72 -36.64 7.50
C ASN A 134 27.80 -37.83 7.75
N PHE A 135 27.08 -38.29 6.71
CA PHE A 135 26.37 -39.57 6.77
C PHE A 135 27.38 -40.72 6.84
N LYS A 136 27.20 -41.65 7.78
CA LYS A 136 28.14 -42.77 8.01
C LYS A 136 28.18 -43.76 6.84
N SER A 137 27.11 -43.84 6.07
CA SER A 137 26.98 -44.63 4.84
C SER A 137 25.95 -44.03 3.89
N THR A 138 25.90 -44.53 2.64
CA THR A 138 24.79 -44.21 1.73
C THR A 138 23.45 -44.74 2.25
N ALA A 139 23.44 -45.84 3.01
CA ALA A 139 22.21 -46.38 3.58
C ALA A 139 21.57 -45.38 4.57
N ASP A 140 22.36 -44.75 5.44
CA ASP A 140 21.86 -43.75 6.41
C ASP A 140 21.25 -42.52 5.71
N MET A 141 21.93 -42.03 4.67
CA MET A 141 21.44 -40.93 3.85
C MET A 141 20.17 -41.31 3.08
N ASN A 142 20.10 -42.53 2.53
CA ASN A 142 18.91 -43.02 1.85
C ASN A 142 17.73 -43.19 2.83
N SER A 143 18.00 -43.64 4.05
CA SER A 143 17.01 -43.72 5.14
C SER A 143 16.50 -42.34 5.53
N TYR A 144 17.37 -41.35 5.71
CA TYR A 144 16.98 -39.96 5.95
C TYR A 144 16.15 -39.38 4.79
N LEU A 145 16.60 -39.56 3.54
CA LEU A 145 15.87 -39.11 2.36
C LEU A 145 14.52 -39.81 2.20
N ALA A 146 14.39 -41.08 2.62
CA ALA A 146 13.12 -41.80 2.65
C ALA A 146 12.19 -41.25 3.75
N GLN A 147 12.72 -41.04 4.96
CA GLN A 147 12.04 -40.40 6.11
C GLN A 147 11.64 -38.94 5.90
N ARG A 148 12.06 -38.32 4.79
CA ARG A 148 11.62 -36.98 4.35
C ARG A 148 10.83 -37.01 3.03
N GLY A 149 10.59 -38.20 2.45
CA GLY A 149 9.97 -38.37 1.14
C GLY A 149 10.82 -37.94 -0.07
N LEU A 150 12.05 -37.46 0.14
CA LEU A 150 12.94 -36.87 -0.87
C LEU A 150 13.70 -37.91 -1.71
N LEU A 151 13.77 -39.18 -1.30
CA LEU A 151 14.60 -40.20 -1.96
C LEU A 151 14.29 -40.38 -3.46
N LYS A 152 13.00 -40.42 -3.84
CA LYS A 152 12.59 -40.57 -5.25
C LYS A 152 13.03 -39.39 -6.11
N ALA A 153 12.90 -38.16 -5.60
CA ALA A 153 13.35 -36.95 -6.29
C ALA A 153 14.87 -36.96 -6.49
N ARG A 154 15.64 -37.32 -5.45
CA ARG A 154 17.11 -37.42 -5.54
C ARG A 154 17.58 -38.49 -6.54
N GLN A 155 16.89 -39.62 -6.61
CA GLN A 155 17.17 -40.66 -7.61
C GLN A 155 16.85 -40.20 -9.04
N GLN A 156 15.82 -39.37 -9.25
CA GLN A 156 15.50 -38.79 -10.55
C GLN A 156 16.56 -37.76 -11.00
N GLU A 157 17.00 -36.90 -10.10
CA GLU A 157 18.08 -35.93 -10.34
C GLU A 157 19.37 -36.62 -10.80
N ILE A 158 19.78 -37.71 -10.12
CA ILE A 158 20.99 -38.46 -10.50
C ILE A 158 20.85 -39.13 -11.86
N LYS A 159 19.67 -39.66 -12.21
CA LYS A 159 19.39 -40.18 -13.55
C LYS A 159 19.50 -39.08 -14.62
N ALA A 160 19.09 -37.86 -14.32
CA ALA A 160 19.25 -36.72 -15.22
C ALA A 160 20.74 -36.38 -15.42
N LEU A 161 21.54 -36.31 -14.35
CA LEU A 161 22.99 -36.08 -14.44
C LEU A 161 23.71 -37.20 -15.24
N GLN A 162 23.35 -38.47 -15.00
CA GLN A 162 23.85 -39.61 -15.77
C GLN A 162 23.50 -39.50 -17.27
N SER A 163 22.30 -39.03 -17.61
CA SER A 163 21.89 -38.80 -19.01
C SER A 163 22.70 -37.71 -19.73
N GLN A 164 23.41 -36.86 -18.98
CA GLN A 164 24.30 -35.80 -19.47
C GLN A 164 25.78 -36.24 -19.50
N GLY A 165 26.04 -37.54 -19.28
CA GLY A 165 27.39 -38.12 -19.27
C GLY A 165 28.16 -37.97 -17.97
N ILE A 166 27.55 -37.41 -16.92
CA ILE A 166 28.19 -37.24 -15.61
C ILE A 166 28.19 -38.59 -14.89
N LYS A 167 29.39 -39.11 -14.59
CA LYS A 167 29.58 -40.39 -13.88
C LYS A 167 29.26 -40.27 -12.39
N VAL A 168 27.97 -40.33 -12.06
CA VAL A 168 27.48 -40.48 -10.68
C VAL A 168 27.05 -41.92 -10.46
N ASP A 169 27.41 -42.52 -9.32
CA ASP A 169 26.83 -43.78 -8.87
C ASP A 169 25.47 -43.54 -8.21
N SER A 170 24.40 -44.10 -8.80
CA SER A 170 23.04 -44.04 -8.26
C SER A 170 22.86 -44.74 -6.92
N ASN A 171 23.84 -45.54 -6.48
CA ASN A 171 23.89 -46.20 -5.18
C ASN A 171 24.84 -45.49 -4.19
N ASN A 172 25.53 -44.42 -4.61
CA ASN A 172 26.44 -43.63 -3.77
C ASN A 172 26.18 -42.11 -3.92
N LEU A 173 25.04 -41.66 -3.41
CA LEU A 173 24.62 -40.25 -3.50
C LEU A 173 25.50 -39.29 -2.65
N GLN A 174 26.45 -39.81 -1.84
CA GLN A 174 27.42 -39.00 -1.10
C GLN A 174 28.47 -38.37 -2.03
N THR A 175 28.64 -38.91 -3.24
CA THR A 175 29.62 -38.45 -4.23
C THR A 175 29.33 -37.06 -4.82
N ILE A 176 28.14 -36.50 -4.59
CA ILE A 176 27.78 -35.15 -5.03
C ILE A 176 27.80 -34.18 -3.84
N SER A 177 28.83 -33.33 -3.76
CA SER A 177 28.91 -32.23 -2.80
C SER A 177 28.28 -30.95 -3.37
N CYS A 178 27.04 -30.63 -2.98
CA CYS A 178 26.43 -29.32 -3.24
C CYS A 178 26.29 -28.54 -1.92
N SER A 179 27.39 -27.95 -1.46
CA SER A 179 27.42 -27.00 -0.34
C SER A 179 27.45 -25.59 -0.91
N SER A 180 26.27 -25.07 -1.27
CA SER A 180 26.10 -23.69 -1.74
C SER A 180 24.92 -23.01 -1.05
N THR A 181 25.01 -21.69 -0.91
CA THR A 181 23.87 -20.80 -0.64
C THR A 181 23.21 -20.48 -1.98
N ASN A 182 21.89 -20.62 -2.08
CA ASN A 182 21.13 -20.38 -3.31
C ASN A 182 19.86 -19.58 -3.00
N HIS A 183 19.31 -18.92 -4.02
CA HIS A 183 18.05 -18.20 -3.93
C HIS A 183 16.88 -19.04 -4.46
N GLY A 184 15.71 -18.91 -3.82
CA GLY A 184 14.45 -19.51 -4.27
C GLY A 184 13.29 -18.52 -4.20
N LYS A 185 12.25 -18.77 -5.00
CA LYS A 185 11.03 -17.95 -5.05
C LYS A 185 9.80 -18.85 -5.18
N LYS A 186 8.79 -18.62 -4.34
CA LYS A 186 7.46 -19.21 -4.48
C LYS A 186 6.44 -18.10 -4.73
N SER A 187 5.75 -18.16 -5.88
CA SER A 187 4.72 -17.19 -6.26
C SER A 187 3.32 -17.78 -6.17
N PHE A 188 2.34 -16.92 -5.89
CA PHE A 188 0.91 -17.22 -5.77
C PHE A 188 0.13 -16.16 -6.56
N HIS A 189 -0.99 -16.53 -7.16
CA HIS A 189 -1.85 -15.62 -7.91
C HIS A 189 -3.32 -16.05 -7.81
N LYS A 190 -4.24 -15.08 -7.75
CA LYS A 190 -5.69 -15.31 -7.78
C LYS A 190 -6.44 -14.05 -8.20
N THR A 191 -7.41 -14.22 -9.08
CA THR A 191 -8.46 -13.24 -9.36
C THR A 191 -9.62 -13.43 -8.38
N LEU A 192 -10.10 -12.34 -7.80
CA LEU A 192 -11.26 -12.30 -6.91
C LEU A 192 -12.24 -11.26 -7.43
N ASN A 193 -13.48 -11.68 -7.73
CA ASN A 193 -14.59 -10.80 -8.05
C ASN A 193 -15.61 -10.91 -6.93
N PHE A 194 -15.99 -9.79 -6.31
CA PHE A 194 -17.02 -9.78 -5.27
C PHE A 194 -17.84 -8.49 -5.31
N PRO A 195 -19.18 -8.59 -5.48
CA PRO A 195 -20.07 -7.50 -5.12
C PRO A 195 -20.09 -7.36 -3.60
N PHE A 196 -20.14 -6.13 -3.11
CA PHE A 196 -20.41 -5.80 -1.73
C PHE A 196 -21.44 -4.67 -1.67
N SER A 197 -22.51 -4.92 -0.93
CA SER A 197 -23.53 -3.93 -0.61
C SER A 197 -23.60 -3.80 0.90
N LYS A 198 -23.42 -2.58 1.40
CA LYS A 198 -23.37 -2.28 2.84
C LYS A 198 -24.08 -0.96 3.12
N THR A 199 -25.26 -1.09 3.72
CA THR A 199 -25.94 0.00 4.42
C THR A 199 -25.63 -0.09 5.91
N ASP A 200 -25.45 1.07 6.55
CA ASP A 200 -25.37 1.18 8.01
C ASP A 200 -25.73 2.61 8.45
N SER A 201 -25.87 2.80 9.75
CA SER A 201 -26.03 4.13 10.36
C SER A 201 -25.28 4.24 11.67
N THR A 202 -24.58 5.35 11.85
CA THR A 202 -23.85 5.68 13.09
C THR A 202 -24.40 6.95 13.72
N GLY A 203 -24.47 6.99 15.05
CA GLY A 203 -24.97 8.13 15.82
C GLY A 203 -26.08 7.79 16.82
N GLY A 204 -26.87 8.79 17.18
CA GLY A 204 -27.98 8.69 18.14
C GLY A 204 -28.91 9.89 18.04
N ASN A 205 -29.77 10.09 19.04
CA ASN A 205 -30.90 11.04 19.00
C ASN A 205 -30.58 12.50 18.63
N ASN A 206 -29.31 12.93 18.73
CA ASN A 206 -28.87 14.28 18.39
C ASN A 206 -28.19 14.37 17.02
N ALA A 207 -27.49 13.33 16.56
CA ALA A 207 -26.82 13.31 15.27
C ALA A 207 -26.74 11.88 14.75
N SER A 208 -27.09 11.66 13.49
CA SER A 208 -27.02 10.37 12.80
C SER A 208 -26.45 10.54 11.39
N LEU A 209 -25.64 9.58 10.95
CA LEU A 209 -25.14 9.49 9.59
C LEU A 209 -25.39 8.06 9.09
N SER A 210 -26.38 7.94 8.22
CA SER A 210 -26.63 6.76 7.40
C SER A 210 -25.72 6.80 6.17
N TYR A 211 -25.26 5.64 5.72
CA TYR A 211 -24.56 5.49 4.45
C TYR A 211 -24.97 4.19 3.77
N SER A 212 -24.89 4.19 2.45
CA SER A 212 -25.02 2.97 1.65
C SER A 212 -23.89 2.94 0.61
N VAL A 213 -23.18 1.83 0.53
CA VAL A 213 -22.20 1.57 -0.52
C VAL A 213 -22.67 0.32 -1.24
N ASP A 214 -22.89 0.42 -2.55
CA ASP A 214 -23.17 -0.72 -3.41
C ASP A 214 -22.16 -0.72 -4.55
N ALA A 215 -21.28 -1.73 -4.58
CA ALA A 215 -20.18 -1.78 -5.52
C ALA A 215 -19.72 -3.20 -5.82
N ASN A 216 -19.02 -3.35 -6.94
CA ASN A 216 -18.35 -4.57 -7.35
C ASN A 216 -16.84 -4.32 -7.44
N ALA A 217 -16.07 -5.14 -6.73
CA ALA A 217 -14.61 -5.13 -6.81
C ALA A 217 -14.12 -6.36 -7.57
N GLN A 218 -13.31 -6.11 -8.61
CA GLN A 218 -12.43 -7.10 -9.21
C GLN A 218 -11.00 -6.83 -8.71
N VAL A 219 -10.34 -7.85 -8.19
CA VAL A 219 -8.96 -7.78 -7.68
C VAL A 219 -8.14 -8.95 -8.20
N ASP A 220 -7.15 -8.65 -9.02
CA ASP A 220 -6.12 -9.59 -9.48
C ASP A 220 -4.92 -9.49 -8.54
N GLY A 221 -4.91 -10.34 -7.52
CA GLY A 221 -3.87 -10.41 -6.49
C GLY A 221 -2.76 -11.39 -6.84
N SER A 222 -1.54 -11.05 -6.46
CA SER A 222 -0.40 -11.97 -6.44
C SER A 222 0.53 -11.65 -5.28
N ALA A 223 1.22 -12.68 -4.79
CA ALA A 223 2.22 -12.54 -3.75
C ALA A 223 3.38 -13.49 -4.03
N ALA A 224 4.57 -13.19 -3.53
CA ALA A 224 5.67 -14.13 -3.57
C ALA A 224 6.51 -14.11 -2.30
N VAL A 225 7.03 -15.28 -1.94
CA VAL A 225 8.02 -15.46 -0.88
C VAL A 225 9.35 -15.73 -1.54
N ASN A 226 10.30 -14.81 -1.37
CA ASN A 226 11.69 -14.96 -1.77
C ASN A 226 12.49 -15.42 -0.54
N TYR A 227 13.42 -16.36 -0.74
CA TYR A 227 14.17 -16.98 0.34
C TYR A 227 15.57 -17.40 -0.10
N LEU A 228 16.49 -17.39 0.86
CA LEU A 228 17.82 -17.98 0.73
C LEU A 228 17.83 -19.35 1.39
N TYR A 229 18.62 -20.29 0.85
CA TYR A 229 18.83 -21.58 1.48
C TYR A 229 20.27 -22.09 1.32
N LYS A 230 20.82 -22.66 2.40
CA LYS A 230 22.05 -23.46 2.42
C LYS A 230 21.69 -24.95 2.31
N SER A 231 22.50 -25.69 1.54
CA SER A 231 22.34 -27.14 1.35
C SER A 231 23.48 -27.94 2.01
N LYS A 232 23.15 -29.13 2.54
CA LYS A 232 24.09 -30.16 3.04
C LYS A 232 23.79 -31.43 2.26
N PHE A 233 24.80 -32.07 1.65
CA PHE A 233 24.59 -33.25 0.78
C PHE A 233 23.56 -33.00 -0.35
N CYS A 234 23.52 -31.77 -0.86
CA CYS A 234 22.53 -31.27 -1.84
C CYS A 234 21.07 -31.22 -1.34
N VAL A 235 20.82 -31.44 -0.05
CA VAL A 235 19.51 -31.24 0.57
C VAL A 235 19.48 -29.84 1.23
N PRO A 236 18.57 -28.93 0.83
CA PRO A 236 18.34 -27.69 1.56
C PRO A 236 17.98 -28.01 3.01
N TYR A 237 18.61 -27.35 3.98
CA TYR A 237 18.41 -27.68 5.40
C TYR A 237 18.42 -26.47 6.34
N LYS A 238 18.76 -25.30 5.79
CA LYS A 238 18.86 -24.04 6.51
C LYS A 238 18.35 -22.95 5.59
N VAL A 239 17.29 -22.26 6.00
CA VAL A 239 16.48 -21.35 5.17
C VAL A 239 16.29 -20.03 5.91
N GLN A 240 16.33 -18.93 5.16
CA GLN A 240 15.99 -17.60 5.62
C GLN A 240 15.05 -16.92 4.62
N ILE A 241 14.01 -16.26 5.10
CA ILE A 241 13.12 -15.47 4.23
C ILE A 241 13.81 -14.13 3.95
N SER A 242 14.01 -13.78 2.68
CA SER A 242 14.66 -12.52 2.30
C SER A 242 13.65 -11.40 2.10
N GLN A 243 12.56 -11.67 1.35
CA GLN A 243 11.65 -10.63 0.89
C GLN A 243 10.25 -11.21 0.59
N ILE A 244 9.21 -10.49 1.02
CA ILE A 244 7.81 -10.79 0.66
C ILE A 244 7.35 -9.76 -0.37
N ASP A 245 6.97 -10.25 -1.55
CA ASP A 245 6.35 -9.43 -2.60
C ASP A 245 4.82 -9.47 -2.46
N ALA A 246 4.18 -8.32 -2.65
CA ALA A 246 2.73 -8.22 -2.81
C ALA A 246 2.40 -7.31 -3.99
N GLU A 247 1.61 -7.80 -4.94
CA GLU A 247 1.10 -7.02 -6.08
C GLU A 247 -0.41 -7.25 -6.20
N ALA A 248 -1.19 -6.18 -6.33
CA ALA A 248 -2.59 -6.30 -6.73
C ALA A 248 -2.93 -5.26 -7.79
N LYS A 249 -3.78 -5.67 -8.73
CA LYS A 249 -4.49 -4.79 -9.65
C LYS A 249 -5.96 -4.84 -9.26
N PHE A 250 -6.61 -3.68 -9.22
CA PHE A 250 -8.00 -3.60 -8.78
C PHE A 250 -8.82 -2.67 -9.67
N ALA A 251 -10.09 -3.03 -9.83
CA ALA A 251 -11.13 -2.22 -10.42
C ALA A 251 -12.35 -2.25 -9.50
N LEU A 252 -12.89 -1.07 -9.20
CA LEU A 252 -14.03 -0.88 -8.31
C LEU A 252 -15.07 -0.02 -9.04
N THR A 253 -16.25 -0.59 -9.29
CA THR A 253 -17.38 0.10 -9.91
C THR A 253 -18.60 0.05 -9.01
N GLY A 254 -19.39 1.12 -8.94
CA GLY A 254 -20.57 1.16 -8.06
C GLY A 254 -21.04 2.57 -7.72
N ASN A 255 -21.69 2.72 -6.57
CA ASN A 255 -22.05 4.02 -6.00
C ASN A 255 -21.92 4.04 -4.48
N ILE A 256 -21.58 5.21 -3.94
CA ILE A 256 -21.73 5.54 -2.53
C ILE A 256 -22.83 6.58 -2.37
N SER A 257 -23.70 6.40 -1.38
CA SER A 257 -24.59 7.43 -0.87
C SER A 257 -24.39 7.65 0.64
N LEU A 258 -24.55 8.90 1.05
CA LEU A 258 -24.52 9.34 2.45
C LEU A 258 -25.81 10.09 2.73
N GLN A 259 -26.36 9.94 3.93
CA GLN A 259 -27.48 10.74 4.42
C GLN A 259 -27.30 11.01 5.92
N GLY A 260 -27.13 12.27 6.33
CA GLY A 260 -26.87 12.64 7.72
C GLY A 260 -27.79 13.72 8.26
N VAL A 261 -28.15 13.62 9.54
CA VAL A 261 -28.94 14.57 10.32
C VAL A 261 -28.10 14.96 11.53
N ALA A 262 -27.92 16.26 11.83
CA ALA A 262 -26.86 16.68 12.74
C ALA A 262 -27.25 17.57 13.94
N LYS A 263 -26.54 17.32 15.06
CA LYS A 263 -26.39 18.17 16.26
C LYS A 263 -25.30 17.59 17.20
N GLY A 264 -24.10 17.29 16.69
CA GLY A 264 -22.98 16.73 17.47
C GLY A 264 -21.85 16.12 16.64
N GLU A 265 -20.78 15.65 17.30
CA GLU A 265 -19.70 14.87 16.66
C GLU A 265 -20.06 13.37 16.57
N LEU A 266 -19.50 12.65 15.59
CA LEU A 266 -19.53 11.19 15.52
C LEU A 266 -18.13 10.60 15.74
N SER A 267 -18.07 9.55 16.55
CA SER A 267 -16.84 8.78 16.76
C SER A 267 -16.39 8.06 15.48
N PRO A 268 -15.07 7.89 15.27
CA PRO A 268 -14.55 7.06 14.18
C PRO A 268 -15.09 5.63 14.24
N SER A 269 -15.36 5.03 13.09
CA SER A 269 -15.78 3.63 13.00
C SER A 269 -15.23 2.97 11.74
N SER A 270 -14.94 1.67 11.81
CA SER A 270 -14.48 0.86 10.69
C SER A 270 -15.02 -0.56 10.79
N TRP A 271 -15.27 -1.17 9.64
CA TRP A 271 -15.84 -2.50 9.50
C TRP A 271 -15.17 -3.27 8.37
N ASN A 272 -15.07 -4.60 8.55
CA ASN A 272 -14.60 -5.50 7.50
C ASN A 272 -15.73 -5.69 6.49
N LEU A 273 -15.48 -5.34 5.22
CA LEU A 273 -16.39 -5.63 4.10
C LEU A 273 -16.15 -7.04 3.57
N TYR A 274 -14.88 -7.44 3.49
CA TYR A 274 -14.46 -8.74 2.96
C TYR A 274 -13.11 -9.14 3.58
N ASN A 275 -12.90 -10.45 3.79
CA ASN A 275 -11.61 -10.99 4.20
C ASN A 275 -11.39 -12.34 3.51
N GLY A 276 -11.23 -12.31 2.19
CA GLY A 276 -11.08 -13.51 1.39
C GLY A 276 -9.71 -14.14 1.54
N ASN A 277 -9.66 -15.47 1.63
CA ASN A 277 -8.40 -16.18 1.46
C ASN A 277 -7.98 -16.11 -0.01
N ILE A 278 -6.80 -15.53 -0.30
CA ILE A 278 -6.16 -15.65 -1.60
C ILE A 278 -5.63 -17.07 -1.71
N SER A 279 -4.68 -17.43 -0.85
CA SER A 279 -4.11 -18.76 -0.80
C SER A 279 -3.55 -19.03 0.59
N SER A 280 -3.91 -20.18 1.15
CA SER A 280 -3.33 -20.73 2.38
C SER A 280 -2.78 -22.12 2.11
N GLY A 281 -1.67 -22.48 2.75
CA GLY A 281 -1.11 -23.81 2.64
C GLY A 281 0.33 -23.87 3.12
N TRP A 282 1.13 -24.67 2.44
CA TRP A 282 2.56 -24.78 2.66
C TRP A 282 3.28 -25.08 1.36
N PHE A 283 4.59 -24.84 1.34
CA PHE A 283 5.50 -25.37 0.32
C PHE A 283 6.81 -25.75 0.99
N SER A 284 7.48 -26.79 0.51
CA SER A 284 8.72 -27.26 1.12
C SER A 284 9.98 -26.74 0.43
N VAL A 285 10.99 -26.43 1.24
CA VAL A 285 12.35 -26.16 0.82
C VAL A 285 13.23 -27.26 1.41
N GLY A 286 13.50 -28.30 0.62
CA GLY A 286 14.03 -29.56 1.15
C GLY A 286 13.01 -30.18 2.13
N PRO A 287 13.42 -30.54 3.37
CA PRO A 287 12.53 -31.07 4.40
C PRO A 287 11.79 -29.99 5.19
N ILE A 288 12.04 -28.69 4.95
CA ILE A 288 11.48 -27.57 5.72
C ILE A 288 10.14 -27.12 5.10
N PRO A 289 8.98 -27.37 5.74
CA PRO A 289 7.69 -26.85 5.29
C PRO A 289 7.51 -25.39 5.68
N ILE A 290 7.45 -24.50 4.69
CA ILE A 290 7.08 -23.10 4.87
C ILE A 290 5.56 -22.99 4.79
N GLN A 291 4.91 -22.86 5.96
CA GLN A 291 3.47 -22.57 6.05
C GLN A 291 3.21 -21.10 5.69
N TYR A 292 2.20 -20.84 4.86
CA TYR A 292 1.77 -19.50 4.46
C TYR A 292 0.24 -19.33 4.56
N ASP A 293 -0.19 -18.11 4.90
CA ASP A 293 -1.56 -17.65 4.70
C ASP A 293 -1.56 -16.25 4.07
N ILE A 294 -2.29 -16.10 2.97
CA ILE A 294 -2.38 -14.88 2.18
C ILE A 294 -3.85 -14.54 2.01
N ASN A 295 -4.25 -13.34 2.45
CA ASN A 295 -5.63 -12.90 2.55
C ASN A 295 -5.78 -11.52 1.91
N LEU A 296 -7.00 -11.22 1.44
CA LEU A 296 -7.39 -9.92 0.90
C LEU A 296 -8.41 -9.24 1.84
N PRO A 297 -7.96 -8.62 2.95
CA PRO A 297 -8.83 -7.79 3.76
C PRO A 297 -9.21 -6.50 3.02
N VAL A 298 -10.53 -6.31 2.88
CA VAL A 298 -11.18 -5.07 2.46
C VAL A 298 -11.94 -4.50 3.65
N THR A 299 -11.62 -3.27 3.98
CA THR A 299 -12.24 -2.52 5.09
C THR A 299 -12.82 -1.23 4.57
N ALA A 300 -13.92 -0.78 5.17
CA ALA A 300 -14.41 0.57 4.98
C ALA A 300 -14.67 1.20 6.35
N GLY A 301 -14.77 2.52 6.38
CA GLY A 301 -14.92 3.25 7.63
C GLY A 301 -15.18 4.73 7.42
N ILE A 302 -15.24 5.45 8.54
CA ILE A 302 -15.37 6.90 8.59
C ILE A 302 -14.37 7.41 9.64
N SER A 303 -13.44 8.27 9.23
CA SER A 303 -12.25 8.61 10.03
C SER A 303 -12.51 9.58 11.18
N LYS A 304 -13.36 10.59 10.98
CA LYS A 304 -13.98 11.46 12.01
C LYS A 304 -15.10 12.24 11.30
N VAL A 305 -16.19 12.55 12.02
CA VAL A 305 -17.21 13.48 11.52
C VAL A 305 -17.45 14.60 12.52
N ALA A 306 -17.34 15.83 12.03
CA ALA A 306 -17.73 17.03 12.77
C ALA A 306 -18.91 17.68 12.06
N PHE A 307 -19.98 17.95 12.81
CA PHE A 307 -21.12 18.73 12.35
C PHE A 307 -21.37 19.87 13.34
N GLU A 308 -21.55 21.09 12.85
CA GLU A 308 -21.77 22.27 13.69
C GLU A 308 -23.22 22.78 13.65
N ALA A 309 -24.09 22.17 12.84
CA ALA A 309 -25.41 22.70 12.53
C ALA A 309 -26.49 21.62 12.39
N ARG A 310 -27.75 22.07 12.32
CA ARG A 310 -28.94 21.21 12.20
C ARG A 310 -29.44 21.14 10.77
N GLY A 311 -29.56 19.93 10.23
CA GLY A 311 -30.13 19.71 8.89
C GLY A 311 -29.89 18.33 8.33
N ASP A 312 -30.69 17.96 7.31
CA ASP A 312 -30.61 16.70 6.58
C ASP A 312 -29.76 16.87 5.31
N ILE A 313 -28.57 16.26 5.28
CA ILE A 313 -27.66 16.29 4.13
C ILE A 313 -27.70 14.93 3.44
N SER A 314 -27.89 14.86 2.13
CA SER A 314 -27.69 13.63 1.35
C SER A 314 -26.75 13.84 0.17
N LEU A 315 -25.81 12.92 -0.06
CA LEU A 315 -24.84 12.94 -1.16
C LEU A 315 -24.84 11.59 -1.90
N LYS A 316 -24.65 11.60 -3.22
CA LYS A 316 -24.33 10.40 -4.03
C LYS A 316 -23.06 10.63 -4.87
N LYS A 317 -22.21 9.62 -5.00
CA LYS A 317 -21.09 9.59 -5.94
C LYS A 317 -21.05 8.24 -6.66
N ASP A 318 -20.85 8.25 -7.97
CA ASP A 318 -20.58 7.04 -8.73
C ASP A 318 -19.07 6.71 -8.67
N LEU A 319 -18.76 5.43 -8.50
CA LEU A 319 -17.41 4.90 -8.36
C LEU A 319 -16.99 4.25 -9.67
N ASN A 320 -15.86 4.65 -10.24
CA ASN A 320 -15.22 3.99 -11.37
C ASN A 320 -13.70 4.11 -11.20
N ILE A 321 -13.19 3.36 -10.24
CA ILE A 321 -11.83 3.43 -9.74
C ILE A 321 -11.03 2.26 -10.30
N THR A 322 -9.82 2.53 -10.76
CA THR A 322 -8.86 1.50 -11.17
C THR A 322 -7.49 1.83 -10.59
N GLY A 323 -6.72 0.81 -10.24
CA GLY A 323 -5.38 1.00 -9.72
C GLY A 323 -4.56 -0.27 -9.72
N ASN A 324 -3.26 -0.08 -9.52
CA ASN A 324 -2.36 -1.17 -9.19
C ASN A 324 -1.38 -0.73 -8.10
N TYR A 325 -0.90 -1.70 -7.33
CA TYR A 325 0.22 -1.51 -6.44
C TYR A 325 1.13 -2.73 -6.47
N LYS A 326 2.42 -2.48 -6.31
CA LYS A 326 3.45 -3.51 -6.12
C LYS A 326 4.41 -3.06 -5.03
N TYR A 327 4.61 -3.91 -4.04
CA TYR A 327 5.49 -3.69 -2.91
C TYR A 327 6.45 -4.86 -2.70
N ALA A 328 7.64 -4.53 -2.19
CA ALA A 328 8.66 -5.48 -1.75
C ALA A 328 8.95 -5.20 -0.27
N CYS A 329 8.53 -6.11 0.62
CA CYS A 329 8.68 -5.96 2.07
C CYS A 329 9.82 -6.83 2.61
N TYR A 330 10.79 -6.15 3.23
CA TYR A 330 11.97 -6.67 3.91
C TYR A 330 11.76 -6.62 5.43
N GLN A 331 12.79 -6.90 6.23
CA GLN A 331 12.68 -6.81 7.69
C GLN A 331 12.41 -5.37 8.18
N SER A 332 13.26 -4.40 7.82
CA SER A 332 13.20 -3.04 8.36
C SER A 332 12.27 -2.10 7.60
N LYS A 333 11.96 -2.42 6.34
CA LYS A 333 11.23 -1.53 5.42
C LYS A 333 10.36 -2.29 4.43
N CYS A 334 9.32 -1.62 3.91
CA CYS A 334 8.64 -2.07 2.70
C CYS A 334 8.69 -1.01 1.60
N SER A 335 9.33 -1.36 0.49
CA SER A 335 9.57 -0.45 -0.63
C SER A 335 8.43 -0.50 -1.64
N LYS A 336 7.89 0.66 -1.99
CA LYS A 336 6.95 0.84 -3.09
C LYS A 336 7.68 0.64 -4.43
N VAL A 337 7.38 -0.44 -5.15
CA VAL A 337 7.98 -0.76 -6.46
C VAL A 337 7.21 -0.05 -7.57
N SER A 338 5.88 -0.10 -7.53
CA SER A 338 5.03 0.69 -8.41
C SER A 338 3.66 0.94 -7.78
N SER A 339 3.01 2.01 -8.21
CA SER A 339 1.65 2.38 -7.78
C SER A 339 1.00 3.25 -8.85
N ASN A 340 -0.17 2.87 -9.37
CA ASN A 340 -1.02 3.75 -10.15
C ASN A 340 -2.44 3.79 -9.56
N PHE A 341 -3.13 4.89 -9.84
CA PHE A 341 -4.48 5.13 -9.35
C PHE A 341 -5.21 6.06 -10.32
N SER A 342 -6.47 5.75 -10.62
CA SER A 342 -7.36 6.55 -11.48
C SER A 342 -8.79 6.42 -10.98
N ASP A 343 -9.48 7.55 -10.83
CA ASP A 343 -10.93 7.60 -10.58
C ASP A 343 -11.58 8.35 -11.74
N ASN A 344 -12.43 7.62 -12.47
CA ASN A 344 -13.24 8.11 -13.59
C ASN A 344 -14.73 8.18 -13.21
N GLY A 345 -15.05 8.12 -11.91
CA GLY A 345 -16.39 8.24 -11.36
C GLY A 345 -16.97 9.64 -11.53
N ALA A 346 -18.26 9.72 -11.84
CA ALA A 346 -18.97 10.98 -12.02
C ALA A 346 -19.46 11.56 -10.68
N PHE A 347 -19.48 12.89 -10.62
CA PHE A 347 -20.17 13.64 -9.56
C PHE A 347 -20.94 14.80 -10.21
N ASP A 348 -22.27 14.68 -10.22
CA ASP A 348 -23.17 15.73 -10.71
C ASP A 348 -23.66 16.61 -9.54
N LYS A 349 -24.11 17.84 -9.85
CA LYS A 349 -24.69 18.77 -8.87
C LYS A 349 -25.99 18.23 -8.25
N ASP A 350 -26.76 17.46 -9.02
CA ASP A 350 -28.06 16.92 -8.62
C ASP A 350 -27.91 15.74 -7.63
N ASN A 351 -26.68 15.29 -7.39
CA ASN A 351 -26.35 14.26 -6.40
C ASN A 351 -26.22 14.80 -4.96
N LEU A 352 -26.56 16.06 -4.67
CA LEU A 352 -26.47 16.66 -3.34
C LEU A 352 -27.80 17.33 -2.93
N SER A 353 -28.29 17.04 -1.73
CA SER A 353 -29.46 17.68 -1.11
C SER A 353 -29.13 18.11 0.32
N TYR A 354 -29.59 19.28 0.76
CA TYR A 354 -29.21 19.89 2.04
C TYR A 354 -30.14 21.08 2.38
N PRO A 355 -30.38 21.42 3.66
CA PRO A 355 -31.00 22.68 4.07
C PRO A 355 -29.96 23.80 4.27
N VAL A 356 -30.42 25.03 4.13
CA VAL A 356 -29.61 26.26 4.21
C VAL A 356 -29.05 26.44 5.63
N LEU A 357 -27.74 26.74 5.73
CA LEU A 357 -26.96 27.02 6.95
C LEU A 357 -26.50 25.80 7.77
N ALA A 358 -25.71 24.92 7.14
CA ALA A 358 -24.96 23.89 7.87
C ALA A 358 -23.48 23.76 7.47
N THR A 359 -22.61 23.69 8.48
CA THR A 359 -21.20 23.28 8.32
C THR A 359 -21.03 21.82 8.75
N ALA A 360 -20.44 21.02 7.87
CA ALA A 360 -20.25 19.59 8.06
C ALA A 360 -18.96 19.12 7.37
N LYS A 361 -18.21 18.21 8.03
CA LYS A 361 -17.06 17.54 7.43
C LYS A 361 -17.13 16.04 7.67
N VAL A 362 -17.27 15.27 6.60
CA VAL A 362 -17.30 13.80 6.61
C VAL A 362 -16.13 13.26 5.79
N VAL A 363 -15.46 12.23 6.29
CA VAL A 363 -14.39 11.52 5.57
C VAL A 363 -14.64 9.99 5.62
N PRO A 364 -15.55 9.46 4.78
CA PRO A 364 -15.60 8.03 4.49
C PRO A 364 -14.30 7.56 3.81
N PHE A 365 -13.94 6.30 4.05
CA PHE A 365 -12.81 5.65 3.42
C PHE A 365 -13.07 4.20 3.03
N VAL A 366 -12.33 3.72 2.03
CA VAL A 366 -12.20 2.31 1.66
C VAL A 366 -10.71 1.95 1.65
N LYS A 367 -10.33 0.86 2.31
CA LYS A 367 -8.96 0.36 2.43
C LYS A 367 -8.90 -1.09 1.92
N LEU A 368 -8.25 -1.27 0.78
CA LEU A 368 -8.01 -2.55 0.10
C LEU A 368 -6.57 -2.96 0.30
N SER A 369 -6.32 -4.20 0.74
CA SER A 369 -4.94 -4.67 0.94
C SER A 369 -4.76 -6.17 0.80
N VAL A 370 -3.56 -6.57 0.42
CA VAL A 370 -3.06 -7.94 0.52
C VAL A 370 -2.27 -8.06 1.82
N ARG A 371 -2.62 -9.04 2.64
CA ARG A 371 -1.85 -9.45 3.82
C ARG A 371 -1.23 -10.82 3.52
N GLY A 372 0.09 -10.93 3.64
CA GLY A 372 0.81 -12.20 3.61
C GLY A 372 1.39 -12.50 4.98
N SER A 373 1.24 -13.74 5.44
CA SER A 373 1.81 -14.23 6.69
C SER A 373 2.49 -15.58 6.49
N LEU A 374 3.53 -15.85 7.27
CA LEU A 374 4.27 -17.12 7.32
C LEU A 374 4.32 -17.62 8.76
N TYR A 375 4.20 -18.95 8.93
CA TYR A 375 4.27 -19.65 10.22
C TYR A 375 3.38 -19.02 11.30
N ASN A 376 2.07 -18.91 11.04
CA ASN A 376 1.08 -18.32 11.95
C ASN A 376 1.49 -16.93 12.47
N ASP A 377 1.60 -15.96 11.56
CA ASP A 377 1.99 -14.56 11.82
C ASP A 377 3.39 -14.35 12.45
N LEU A 378 4.27 -15.37 12.46
CA LEU A 378 5.67 -15.20 12.88
C LEU A 378 6.41 -14.17 11.99
N ILE A 379 6.11 -14.18 10.70
CA ILE A 379 6.42 -13.10 9.76
C ILE A 379 5.10 -12.69 9.12
N TRP A 380 4.78 -11.40 9.11
CA TRP A 380 3.66 -10.89 8.32
C TRP A 380 3.96 -9.48 7.78
N ALA A 381 3.41 -9.21 6.61
CA ALA A 381 3.37 -7.91 5.97
C ALA A 381 1.99 -7.69 5.35
N ARG A 382 1.48 -6.45 5.41
CA ARG A 382 0.24 -6.03 4.77
C ARG A 382 0.51 -4.75 3.99
N ALA A 383 0.12 -4.72 2.72
CA ALA A 383 0.28 -3.55 1.88
C ALA A 383 -0.93 -3.36 0.95
N GLY A 384 -1.19 -2.12 0.57
CA GLY A 384 -2.33 -1.81 -0.29
C GLY A 384 -2.58 -0.33 -0.49
N THR A 385 -3.85 0.01 -0.64
CA THR A 385 -4.35 1.37 -0.85
C THR A 385 -5.46 1.70 0.14
N GLN A 386 -5.55 2.97 0.52
CA GLN A 386 -6.70 3.57 1.16
C GLN A 386 -7.13 4.79 0.36
N GLU A 387 -8.43 4.88 0.10
CA GLU A 387 -9.08 6.00 -0.57
C GLU A 387 -9.97 6.71 0.43
N ASP A 388 -9.81 8.02 0.54
CA ASP A 388 -10.47 8.90 1.48
C ASP A 388 -11.26 9.95 0.67
N VAL A 389 -12.59 9.99 0.80
CA VAL A 389 -13.43 11.00 0.13
C VAL A 389 -13.82 12.05 1.14
N SER A 390 -13.06 13.14 1.22
CA SER A 390 -13.37 14.27 2.08
C SER A 390 -14.49 15.11 1.49
N ILE A 391 -15.61 15.20 2.20
CA ILE A 391 -16.75 16.06 1.86
C ILE A 391 -16.82 17.15 2.92
N GLY A 392 -16.67 18.40 2.49
CA GLY A 392 -16.93 19.59 3.28
C GLY A 392 -18.18 20.31 2.78
N LEU A 393 -18.99 20.77 3.72
CA LEU A 393 -20.06 21.73 3.52
C LEU A 393 -19.79 22.92 4.43
N ASN A 394 -19.92 24.13 3.89
CA ASN A 394 -19.80 25.38 4.64
C ASN A 394 -21.03 26.22 4.35
N GLY A 395 -21.77 26.57 5.40
CA GLY A 395 -22.95 27.44 5.32
C GLY A 395 -22.81 28.61 6.27
N TYR A 396 -22.98 29.83 5.74
CA TYR A 396 -22.91 31.06 6.53
C TYR A 396 -24.06 32.00 6.19
N ALA A 397 -24.59 32.69 7.20
CA ALA A 397 -25.42 33.89 7.03
C ALA A 397 -25.19 34.83 8.21
N GLY A 398 -24.85 36.08 7.92
CA GLY A 398 -24.53 37.07 8.95
C GLY A 398 -23.70 38.22 8.43
N ASN A 399 -23.32 39.11 9.34
CA ASN A 399 -22.58 40.35 9.07
C ASN A 399 -21.22 40.40 9.80
N GLN A 400 -20.57 39.25 10.01
CA GLN A 400 -19.23 39.17 10.62
C GLN A 400 -18.14 38.73 9.61
N CYS A 401 -18.49 38.67 8.32
CA CYS A 401 -17.56 38.43 7.21
C CYS A 401 -16.75 39.68 6.80
N GLY A 402 -16.88 40.80 7.53
CA GLY A 402 -16.23 42.07 7.23
C GLY A 402 -16.98 42.93 6.21
N ASN A 403 -16.54 44.18 6.06
CA ASN A 403 -17.04 45.14 5.08
C ASN A 403 -16.32 44.98 3.72
N GLY A 404 -17.08 44.71 2.66
CA GLY A 404 -16.61 44.49 1.29
C GLY A 404 -15.95 45.72 0.69
N ASN A 405 -16.66 46.85 0.62
CA ASN A 405 -16.15 48.09 0.00
C ASN A 405 -15.37 49.00 0.97
N GLY A 406 -15.45 48.74 2.28
CA GLY A 406 -14.78 49.52 3.33
C GLY A 406 -15.54 50.76 3.79
N ILE A 407 -16.81 50.92 3.40
CA ILE A 407 -17.66 52.08 3.71
C ILE A 407 -18.79 51.64 4.65
N GLY A 408 -18.88 52.24 5.84
CA GLY A 408 -19.92 51.93 6.82
C GLY A 408 -19.69 50.60 7.57
N ASN A 409 -20.79 49.93 7.94
CA ASN A 409 -20.77 48.69 8.72
C ASN A 409 -20.41 47.47 7.87
N ASP A 410 -20.14 46.32 8.51
CA ASP A 410 -19.93 45.04 7.83
C ASP A 410 -21.17 44.58 7.05
N ASP A 411 -20.95 43.95 5.89
CA ASP A 411 -22.04 43.50 5.01
C ASP A 411 -22.73 42.26 5.56
N TYR A 412 -24.06 42.21 5.50
CA TYR A 412 -24.78 40.95 5.63
C TYR A 412 -24.61 40.11 4.37
N VAL A 413 -23.97 38.95 4.50
CA VAL A 413 -23.69 38.03 3.40
C VAL A 413 -24.15 36.61 3.71
N THR A 414 -24.31 35.81 2.66
CA THR A 414 -24.77 34.42 2.70
C THR A 414 -23.85 33.51 1.87
N SER A 415 -23.67 32.28 2.33
CA SER A 415 -23.06 31.21 1.54
C SER A 415 -23.68 29.84 1.82
N ALA A 416 -23.68 29.01 0.80
CA ALA A 416 -23.76 27.55 0.93
C ALA A 416 -22.81 26.96 -0.11
N ILE A 417 -21.68 26.44 0.37
CA ILE A 417 -20.60 25.91 -0.46
C ILE A 417 -20.43 24.42 -0.16
N ALA A 418 -20.31 23.60 -1.20
CA ALA A 418 -19.83 22.22 -1.08
C ALA A 418 -18.46 22.05 -1.73
N ASN A 419 -17.53 21.43 -1.02
CA ASN A 419 -16.25 21.00 -1.55
C ASN A 419 -16.11 19.48 -1.41
N VAL A 420 -15.89 18.79 -2.53
CA VAL A 420 -15.65 17.35 -2.57
C VAL A 420 -14.22 17.12 -3.01
N LYS A 421 -13.43 16.49 -2.14
CA LYS A 421 -12.00 16.23 -2.32
C LYS A 421 -11.73 14.74 -2.22
N LEU A 422 -11.04 14.20 -3.22
CA LEU A 422 -10.57 12.82 -3.24
C LEU A 422 -9.09 12.77 -2.86
N GLN A 423 -8.77 11.92 -1.90
CA GLN A 423 -7.41 11.57 -1.54
C GLN A 423 -7.25 10.07 -1.67
N ALA A 424 -6.09 9.62 -2.17
CA ALA A 424 -5.73 8.21 -2.18
C ALA A 424 -4.29 8.07 -1.69
N ARG A 425 -4.06 7.09 -0.83
CA ARG A 425 -2.75 6.78 -0.25
C ARG A 425 -2.42 5.30 -0.39
N ALA A 426 -1.19 5.05 -0.79
CA ALA A 426 -0.51 3.77 -0.68
C ALA A 426 -0.09 3.59 0.78
N PHE A 427 -0.16 2.36 1.30
CA PHE A 427 0.35 2.06 2.62
C PHE A 427 0.98 0.66 2.69
N ALA A 428 1.92 0.48 3.62
CA ALA A 428 2.49 -0.80 3.99
C ALA A 428 2.80 -0.83 5.50
N GLU A 429 2.56 -1.97 6.13
CA GLU A 429 2.74 -2.21 7.56
C GLU A 429 3.16 -3.69 7.75
N GLY A 430 3.88 -4.00 8.83
CA GLY A 430 4.41 -5.34 9.03
C GLY A 430 4.81 -5.59 10.47
N ARG A 431 5.17 -6.84 10.78
CA ARG A 431 5.58 -7.22 12.15
C ARG A 431 6.85 -6.49 12.63
N PHE A 432 7.75 -6.18 11.70
CA PHE A 432 9.11 -5.70 12.00
C PHE A 432 9.38 -4.26 11.54
N PHE A 433 8.43 -3.63 10.84
CA PHE A 433 8.55 -2.26 10.34
C PHE A 433 7.27 -1.46 10.62
N HIS A 434 7.43 -0.17 10.92
CA HIS A 434 6.32 0.74 11.22
C HIS A 434 5.50 1.09 9.98
N ASP A 435 4.26 1.53 10.19
CA ASP A 435 3.33 1.98 9.15
C ASP A 435 3.95 3.02 8.21
N GLN A 436 4.18 2.62 6.96
CA GLN A 436 4.62 3.49 5.88
C GLN A 436 3.42 3.93 5.04
N ASN A 437 3.37 5.21 4.69
CA ASN A 437 2.28 5.81 3.93
C ASN A 437 2.84 6.69 2.81
N TRP A 438 2.24 6.64 1.63
CA TRP A 438 2.62 7.46 0.47
C TRP A 438 1.37 8.03 -0.20
N ASN A 439 1.31 9.34 -0.38
CA ASN A 439 0.21 9.96 -1.13
C ASN A 439 0.29 9.53 -2.61
N LEU A 440 -0.85 9.11 -3.17
CA LEU A 440 -1.01 8.73 -4.58
C LEU A 440 -1.83 9.76 -5.35
N LEU A 441 -2.88 10.27 -4.71
CA LEU A 441 -3.76 11.29 -5.26
C LEU A 441 -4.16 12.26 -4.15
N ASP A 442 -4.19 13.54 -4.48
CA ASP A 442 -4.87 14.59 -3.73
C ASP A 442 -5.49 15.53 -4.79
N LYS A 443 -6.83 15.52 -4.89
CA LYS A 443 -7.55 16.22 -5.96
C LYS A 443 -8.90 16.73 -5.47
N ASN A 444 -9.15 18.03 -5.66
CA ASN A 444 -10.50 18.58 -5.58
C ASN A 444 -11.32 18.06 -6.77
N LEU A 445 -12.39 17.32 -6.50
CA LEU A 445 -13.30 16.80 -7.53
C LEU A 445 -14.31 17.86 -7.96
N LYS A 446 -14.90 18.56 -6.98
CA LYS A 446 -15.89 19.63 -7.20
C LYS A 446 -15.80 20.70 -6.13
N PHE A 447 -16.05 21.92 -6.58
CA PHE A 447 -16.49 23.05 -5.79
C PHE A 447 -17.86 23.45 -6.33
N LEU A 448 -18.85 23.60 -5.46
CA LEU A 448 -20.19 24.01 -5.83
C LEU A 448 -20.60 25.20 -4.95
N ASP A 449 -20.90 26.32 -5.60
CA ASP A 449 -21.73 27.35 -4.99
C ASP A 449 -23.19 26.96 -5.18
N LEU A 450 -23.86 26.71 -4.06
CA LEU A 450 -25.21 26.15 -4.02
C LEU A 450 -26.29 27.24 -3.94
N LEU A 451 -25.90 28.51 -3.72
CA LEU A 451 -26.81 29.67 -3.76
C LEU A 451 -26.77 30.40 -5.10
N ASN A 452 -25.60 30.43 -5.76
CA ASN A 452 -25.37 30.97 -7.11
C ASN A 452 -26.04 32.35 -7.37
N PRO A 453 -25.52 33.46 -6.80
CA PRO A 453 -24.26 33.56 -6.05
C PRO A 453 -24.42 33.45 -4.52
N SER A 454 -23.54 32.68 -3.89
CA SER A 454 -23.14 32.87 -2.49
C SER A 454 -22.46 34.23 -2.36
N THR A 455 -23.18 35.20 -1.81
CA THR A 455 -22.72 36.59 -1.68
C THR A 455 -21.50 36.75 -0.77
N ALA A 456 -21.21 35.81 0.12
CA ALA A 456 -20.00 35.84 0.95
C ALA A 456 -18.70 35.59 0.15
N LEU A 457 -18.78 35.12 -1.10
CA LEU A 457 -17.66 35.06 -2.03
C LEU A 457 -17.33 36.43 -2.68
N SER A 458 -18.14 37.48 -2.43
CA SER A 458 -17.78 38.84 -2.83
C SER A 458 -16.50 39.29 -2.12
N PRO A 459 -15.53 39.88 -2.83
CA PRO A 459 -14.22 40.20 -2.26
C PRO A 459 -14.28 41.40 -1.31
N ILE A 460 -13.32 41.47 -0.40
CA ILE A 460 -12.95 42.71 0.30
C ILE A 460 -12.05 43.51 -0.64
N VAL A 461 -12.46 44.72 -0.98
CA VAL A 461 -11.81 45.62 -1.93
C VAL A 461 -11.40 46.90 -1.20
N ARG A 462 -10.14 47.33 -1.35
CA ARG A 462 -9.63 48.60 -0.81
C ARG A 462 -8.84 49.33 -1.90
N ALA A 463 -9.38 50.44 -2.38
CA ALA A 463 -8.71 51.31 -3.35
C ALA A 463 -7.86 52.38 -2.63
N ASN A 464 -6.69 52.67 -3.17
CA ASN A 464 -5.84 53.79 -2.78
C ASN A 464 -5.49 54.59 -4.05
N VAL A 465 -5.89 55.87 -4.08
CA VAL A 465 -5.75 56.77 -5.23
C VAL A 465 -4.52 57.66 -5.05
N GLN A 466 -3.65 57.71 -6.04
CA GLN A 466 -2.45 58.55 -6.08
C GLN A 466 -2.35 59.25 -7.43
N GLY A 467 -2.89 60.46 -7.51
CA GLY A 467 -3.09 61.18 -8.77
C GLY A 467 -4.03 60.40 -9.69
N GLN A 468 -3.54 60.03 -10.88
CA GLN A 468 -4.27 59.22 -11.86
C GLN A 468 -4.16 57.71 -11.63
N ASN A 469 -3.32 57.26 -10.69
CA ASN A 469 -3.08 55.85 -10.42
C ASN A 469 -3.95 55.33 -9.28
N VAL A 470 -4.48 54.12 -9.43
CA VAL A 470 -5.17 53.39 -8.35
C VAL A 470 -4.43 52.10 -8.05
N ASN A 471 -4.12 51.90 -6.78
CA ASN A 471 -3.71 50.60 -6.24
C ASN A 471 -4.93 49.96 -5.56
N LEU A 472 -5.36 48.81 -6.05
CA LEU A 472 -6.51 48.06 -5.55
C LEU A 472 -6.04 46.82 -4.80
N ASN A 473 -6.24 46.79 -3.49
CA ASN A 473 -6.07 45.58 -2.70
C ASN A 473 -7.37 44.77 -2.71
N VAL A 474 -7.30 43.53 -3.20
CA VAL A 474 -8.40 42.57 -3.26
C VAL A 474 -8.08 41.40 -2.35
N SER A 475 -8.99 41.02 -1.45
CA SER A 475 -8.80 39.93 -0.50
C SER A 475 -10.10 39.15 -0.21
N ILE A 476 -9.96 37.94 0.33
CA ILE A 476 -11.10 37.05 0.64
C ILE A 476 -11.66 37.38 2.04
N ARG A 477 -12.99 37.35 2.18
CA ARG A 477 -13.69 37.53 3.46
C ARG A 477 -13.25 36.49 4.49
N SER A 478 -13.19 36.89 5.76
CA SER A 478 -12.71 36.06 6.88
C SER A 478 -13.40 34.70 6.97
N CYS A 479 -14.71 34.67 6.78
CA CYS A 479 -15.58 33.50 6.84
C CYS A 479 -15.40 32.50 5.67
N MET A 480 -14.68 32.87 4.61
CA MET A 480 -14.44 32.03 3.42
C MET A 480 -12.99 31.56 3.30
N ARG A 481 -12.12 31.84 4.30
CA ARG A 481 -10.67 31.58 4.22
C ARG A 481 -10.26 30.11 4.15
N ASP A 482 -11.10 29.21 4.64
CA ASP A 482 -10.83 27.76 4.63
C ASP A 482 -11.20 27.08 3.30
N LEU A 483 -11.70 27.85 2.32
CA LEU A 483 -11.90 27.36 0.96
C LEU A 483 -10.58 27.22 0.21
N ASP A 484 -10.51 26.24 -0.69
CA ASP A 484 -9.34 26.06 -1.54
C ASP A 484 -9.19 27.24 -2.50
N SER A 485 -8.00 27.84 -2.53
CA SER A 485 -7.68 28.98 -3.36
C SER A 485 -7.82 28.69 -4.85
N SER A 486 -7.78 27.43 -5.30
CA SER A 486 -7.99 27.06 -6.72
C SER A 486 -9.37 27.43 -7.27
N PHE A 487 -10.31 27.83 -6.41
CA PHE A 487 -11.66 28.28 -6.78
C PHE A 487 -11.88 29.77 -6.51
N GLN A 488 -10.86 30.51 -6.09
CA GLN A 488 -10.94 31.92 -5.69
C GLN A 488 -10.42 32.81 -6.82
N ASN A 489 -11.21 32.89 -7.88
CA ASN A 489 -10.91 33.66 -9.09
C ASN A 489 -11.82 34.89 -9.17
N PHE A 490 -11.29 36.00 -9.65
CA PHE A 490 -12.01 37.26 -9.79
C PHE A 490 -11.64 37.96 -11.09
N SER A 491 -12.63 38.61 -11.71
CA SER A 491 -12.44 39.64 -12.72
C SER A 491 -12.59 41.02 -12.08
N VAL A 492 -11.84 41.99 -12.60
CA VAL A 492 -11.85 43.39 -12.16
C VAL A 492 -12.23 44.23 -13.36
N GLN A 493 -13.25 45.06 -13.22
CA GLN A 493 -13.69 46.04 -14.21
C GLN A 493 -13.41 47.43 -13.64
N TRP A 494 -12.55 48.20 -14.28
CA TRP A 494 -12.08 49.49 -13.74
C TRP A 494 -13.08 50.64 -13.93
N GLY A 495 -14.12 50.43 -14.73
CA GLY A 495 -15.19 51.40 -14.99
C GLY A 495 -14.91 52.37 -16.16
N ASP A 496 -13.72 52.33 -16.75
CA ASP A 496 -13.32 53.04 -17.98
C ASP A 496 -13.31 52.13 -19.23
N GLY A 497 -13.67 50.86 -19.08
CA GLY A 497 -13.62 49.83 -20.12
C GLY A 497 -12.40 48.91 -20.04
N ALA A 498 -11.42 49.20 -19.18
CA ALA A 498 -10.31 48.28 -18.89
C ALA A 498 -10.73 47.18 -17.89
N SER A 499 -10.07 46.02 -17.99
CA SER A 499 -10.31 44.88 -17.10
C SER A 499 -9.07 44.06 -16.80
N ASP A 500 -8.97 43.54 -15.58
CA ASP A 500 -7.94 42.62 -15.11
C ASP A 500 -8.52 41.31 -14.58
N ASN A 501 -7.67 40.30 -14.40
CA ASN A 501 -8.05 39.02 -13.80
C ASN A 501 -7.11 38.63 -12.64
N ILE A 502 -7.69 38.08 -11.58
CA ILE A 502 -7.01 37.54 -10.40
C ILE A 502 -7.36 36.06 -10.31
N SER A 503 -6.43 35.18 -10.65
CA SER A 503 -6.58 33.74 -10.46
C SER A 503 -5.97 33.24 -9.15
N ASN A 504 -6.56 32.20 -8.59
CA ASN A 504 -6.08 31.43 -7.43
C ASN A 504 -5.73 32.27 -6.19
N LEU A 505 -6.61 33.20 -5.80
CA LEU A 505 -6.36 34.07 -4.65
C LEU A 505 -6.32 33.27 -3.34
N SER A 506 -5.23 33.39 -2.58
CA SER A 506 -5.04 32.71 -1.28
C SER A 506 -4.89 33.68 -0.10
N GLY A 507 -5.08 34.97 -0.34
CA GLY A 507 -4.84 36.03 0.62
C GLY A 507 -5.28 37.39 0.08
N ALA A 508 -4.43 38.40 0.24
CA ALA A 508 -4.62 39.72 -0.37
C ALA A 508 -3.69 39.92 -1.57
N ARG A 509 -4.19 40.53 -2.65
CA ARG A 509 -3.44 40.85 -3.87
C ARG A 509 -3.61 42.32 -4.22
N ASN A 510 -2.51 43.00 -4.51
CA ASN A 510 -2.52 44.34 -5.10
C ASN A 510 -2.51 44.24 -6.61
N ILE A 511 -3.34 45.06 -7.27
CA ILE A 511 -3.30 45.31 -8.71
C ILE A 511 -3.36 46.82 -8.95
N HIS A 512 -2.84 47.28 -10.10
CA HIS A 512 -2.63 48.69 -10.38
C HIS A 512 -3.23 49.07 -11.72
N HIS A 513 -3.89 50.22 -11.77
CA HIS A 513 -4.43 50.81 -13.00
C HIS A 513 -4.19 52.32 -13.03
N SER A 514 -4.12 52.88 -14.24
CA SER A 514 -3.85 54.29 -14.49
C SER A 514 -4.97 54.85 -15.38
N PHE A 515 -5.80 55.73 -14.82
CA PHE A 515 -6.87 56.37 -15.56
C PHE A 515 -6.34 57.48 -16.48
N SER A 516 -6.89 57.55 -17.70
CA SER A 516 -6.48 58.53 -18.72
C SER A 516 -7.17 59.88 -18.59
N SER A 517 -8.16 60.00 -17.72
CA SER A 517 -8.94 61.23 -17.47
C SER A 517 -9.32 61.36 -15.99
N PRO A 518 -9.46 62.59 -15.47
CA PRO A 518 -10.16 62.84 -14.22
C PRO A 518 -11.63 62.43 -14.31
N GLY A 519 -12.20 61.93 -13.21
CA GLY A 519 -13.57 61.42 -13.19
C GLY A 519 -13.89 60.62 -11.93
N THR A 520 -15.14 60.17 -11.81
CA THR A 520 -15.51 59.15 -10.81
C THR A 520 -15.76 57.83 -11.51
N TYR A 521 -15.09 56.78 -11.06
CA TYR A 521 -15.10 55.45 -11.67
C TYR A 521 -15.58 54.41 -10.66
N ASN A 522 -16.47 53.53 -11.08
CA ASN A 522 -16.98 52.44 -10.26
C ASN A 522 -16.18 51.17 -10.55
N ILE A 523 -15.15 50.92 -9.75
CA ILE A 523 -14.36 49.69 -9.83
C ILE A 523 -15.21 48.55 -9.30
N THR A 524 -15.46 47.55 -10.14
CA THR A 524 -16.23 46.35 -9.79
C THR A 524 -15.31 45.14 -9.78
N VAL A 525 -15.26 44.42 -8.66
CA VAL A 525 -14.51 43.16 -8.56
C VAL A 525 -15.50 42.02 -8.36
N THR A 526 -15.53 41.09 -9.31
CA THR A 526 -16.54 40.03 -9.42
C THR A 526 -15.86 38.67 -9.38
N HIS A 527 -16.22 37.84 -8.42
CA HIS A 527 -15.80 36.45 -8.32
C HIS A 527 -16.43 35.60 -9.44
N ASP A 528 -15.80 34.48 -9.83
CA ASP A 528 -16.29 33.60 -10.92
C ASP A 528 -17.74 33.10 -10.74
N ASN A 529 -18.29 33.10 -9.51
CA ASN A 529 -19.70 32.78 -9.23
C ASN A 529 -20.69 33.95 -9.47
N GLY A 530 -20.20 35.14 -9.82
CA GLY A 530 -21.00 36.36 -9.96
C GLY A 530 -21.16 37.21 -8.68
N ALA A 531 -20.64 36.78 -7.53
CA ALA A 531 -20.62 37.62 -6.33
C ALA A 531 -19.63 38.78 -6.51
N GLN A 532 -20.06 40.02 -6.28
CA GLN A 532 -19.29 41.21 -6.60
C GLN A 532 -19.25 42.24 -5.47
N THR A 533 -18.18 43.04 -5.46
CA THR A 533 -18.01 44.22 -4.62
C THR A 533 -17.69 45.42 -5.51
N GLN A 534 -18.37 46.54 -5.28
CA GLN A 534 -18.14 47.80 -5.99
C GLN A 534 -17.49 48.83 -5.07
N SER A 535 -16.50 49.56 -5.60
CA SER A 535 -15.81 50.66 -4.92
C SER A 535 -15.74 51.85 -5.88
N ALA A 536 -16.38 52.95 -5.51
CA ALA A 536 -16.28 54.21 -6.25
C ALA A 536 -14.95 54.90 -5.90
N VAL A 537 -14.22 55.35 -6.91
CA VAL A 537 -13.00 56.16 -6.75
C VAL A 537 -13.15 57.46 -7.53
N SER A 538 -12.64 58.57 -6.98
CA SER A 538 -12.59 59.86 -7.66
C SER A 538 -11.14 60.19 -8.02
N ILE A 539 -10.88 60.33 -9.31
CA ILE A 539 -9.59 60.71 -9.88
C ILE A 539 -9.60 62.21 -10.11
N GLY A 540 -8.71 62.93 -9.42
CA GLY A 540 -8.53 64.37 -9.57
C GLY A 540 -7.66 64.74 -10.78
N THR A 541 -7.76 65.99 -11.21
CA THR A 541 -6.70 66.64 -12.00
C THR A 541 -5.42 66.71 -11.16
N ILE A 542 -4.27 66.50 -11.82
CA ILE A 542 -2.93 66.69 -11.25
C ILE A 542 -2.71 68.17 -10.88
#